data_AF-A0A183DIV1-F1
#
_entry.id   AF-A0A183DIV1-F1
#
_cell.length_a   1.000
_cell.length_b   1.000
_cell.length_c   1.000
_cell.angle_alpha   90.00
_cell.angle_beta   90.00
_cell.angle_gamma   90.00
#
_symmetry.space_group_name_H-M   'P 1'
#
loop_
_entity.id
_entity.type
_entity.pdbx_description
1 polymer ?
#
loop_
_entity_poly.entity_id
_entity_poly.type
_entity_poly.pdbx_seq_one_letter_code
_entity_poly.pdbx_strand_id
1 'polypeptide(L)' 'AYAYSVDLSKRDEIYRTAEQVKRDVGDVTVLVNNAGIVFGKSIMDSSDEKIQKTLEVNALSHFFVSCTQ' A
#
# COMPACT_ATOMS: atom_id res chain seq x y z
N ALA A 1 -13.40 17.33 -1.78
CA ALA A 1 -12.23 16.56 -1.31
C ALA A 1 -12.58 15.08 -1.37
N TYR A 2 -11.67 14.22 -1.83
CA TYR A 2 -11.89 12.78 -1.97
C TYR A 2 -11.12 12.03 -0.88
N ALA A 3 -11.69 10.94 -0.37
CA ALA A 3 -11.05 10.06 0.60
C ALA A 3 -11.41 8.61 0.27
N TYR A 4 -10.41 7.73 0.34
CA TYR A 4 -10.56 6.31 0.04
C TYR A 4 -9.91 5.49 1.15
N SER A 5 -10.57 4.40 1.56
CA SER A 5 -10.01 3.44 2.52
C SER A 5 -9.43 2.25 1.75
N VAL A 6 -8.16 1.94 1.96
CA VAL A 6 -7.45 0.88 1.25
C VAL A 6 -6.57 0.11 2.23
N ASP A 7 -6.72 -1.21 2.31
CA ASP A 7 -5.71 -2.06 2.96
C ASP A 7 -4.56 -2.30 1.98
N LEU A 8 -3.43 -1.62 2.21
CA LEU A 8 -2.26 -1.70 1.35
C LEU A 8 -1.54 -3.05 1.38
N SER A 9 -1.92 -3.97 2.27
CA SER A 9 -1.44 -5.36 2.15
C SER A 9 -2.19 -6.17 1.11
N LYS A 10 -3.27 -5.64 0.52
CA LYS A 10 -4.11 -6.34 -0.45
C LYS A 10 -4.01 -5.67 -1.81
N ARG A 11 -3.32 -6.35 -2.73
CA ARG A 11 -3.12 -5.89 -4.10
C ARG A 11 -4.44 -5.52 -4.78
N ASP A 12 -5.46 -6.37 -4.70
CA ASP A 12 -6.70 -6.13 -5.44
C ASP A 12 -7.45 -4.89 -4.94
N GLU A 13 -7.34 -4.54 -3.66
CA GLU A 13 -7.91 -3.30 -3.12
C GLU A 13 -7.16 -2.05 -3.63
N ILE A 14 -5.83 -2.15 -3.78
CA ILE A 14 -5.00 -1.08 -4.37
C ILE A 14 -5.45 -0.79 -5.79
N TYR A 15 -5.50 -1.81 -6.64
CA TYR A 15 -5.82 -1.64 -8.07
C TYR A 15 -7.23 -1.10 -8.27
N ARG A 16 -8.21 -1.66 -7.55
CA ARG A 16 -9.60 -1.18 -7.62
C ARG A 16 -9.71 0.29 -7.21
N THR A 17 -9.02 0.69 -6.15
CA THR A 17 -9.07 2.07 -5.67
C THR A 17 -8.33 3.03 -6.59
N ALA A 18 -7.19 2.63 -7.15
CA ALA A 18 -6.47 3.44 -8.14
C ALA A 18 -7.34 3.75 -9.37
N GLU A 19 -8.04 2.73 -9.88
CA GLU A 19 -9.02 2.91 -10.95
C GLU A 19 -10.17 3.84 -10.57
N GLN A 20 -10.61 3.80 -9.30
CA GLN A 20 -11.61 4.72 -8.79
C GLN A 20 -11.10 6.16 -8.71
N VAL A 21 -9.89 6.36 -8.18
CA VAL A 21 -9.22 7.68 -8.11
C VAL A 21 -9.07 8.27 -9.51
N LYS A 22 -8.65 7.47 -10.50
CA LYS A 22 -8.49 7.93 -11.89
C LYS A 22 -9.80 8.42 -12.50
N ARG A 23 -10.91 7.73 -12.23
CA ARG A 23 -12.25 8.15 -12.69
C ARG A 23 -12.75 9.42 -11.99
N ASP A 24 -12.54 9.51 -10.68
CA ASP A 24 -13.11 10.56 -9.85
C ASP A 24 -12.31 11.87 -9.90
N VAL A 25 -10.98 11.77 -10.02
CA VAL A 25 -10.00 12.88 -9.87
C VAL A 25 -9.22 13.14 -11.17
N GLY A 26 -8.96 12.11 -11.98
CA GLY A 26 -8.08 12.17 -13.15
C GLY A 26 -6.67 11.66 -12.87
N ASP A 27 -5.70 12.13 -13.64
CA ASP A 27 -4.32 11.64 -13.58
C ASP A 27 -3.59 12.08 -12.29
N VAL A 28 -2.93 11.13 -11.64
CA VAL A 28 -2.12 11.38 -10.43
C VAL A 28 -0.70 11.77 -10.84
N THR A 29 -0.31 13.01 -10.59
CA THR A 29 1.02 13.54 -10.94
C THR A 29 2.06 13.40 -9.83
N VAL A 30 1.62 13.19 -8.59
CA VAL A 30 2.49 12.99 -7.42
C VAL A 30 1.95 11.82 -6.59
N LEU A 31 2.81 10.84 -6.32
CA LEU A 31 2.53 9.73 -5.42
C LEU A 31 3.44 9.83 -4.19
N VAL A 32 2.84 9.76 -3.00
CA VAL A 32 3.57 9.73 -1.73
C VAL A 32 3.34 8.38 -1.04
N ASN A 33 4.33 7.50 -1.13
CA ASN A 33 4.35 6.21 -0.45
C ASN A 33 4.70 6.37 1.04
N ASN A 34 3.74 6.87 1.83
CA ASN A 34 3.94 7.12 3.27
C ASN A 34 3.51 5.97 4.17
N ALA A 35 2.76 5.00 3.67
CA ALA A 35 2.26 3.91 4.51
C ALA A 35 3.40 2.98 4.95
N GLY A 36 3.40 2.68 6.25
CA GLY A 36 4.36 1.75 6.84
C GLY A 36 3.87 1.22 8.20
N ILE A 37 4.25 -0.02 8.50
CA ILE A 37 4.04 -0.67 9.80
C ILE A 37 5.35 -1.17 10.38
N VAL A 38 5.44 -1.23 11.71
CA VAL A 38 6.61 -1.74 12.42
C VAL A 38 6.17 -2.50 13.66
N PHE A 39 6.79 -3.65 13.92
CA PHE A 39 6.43 -4.51 15.07
C PHE A 39 7.45 -4.47 16.21
N GLY A 40 8.45 -3.59 16.15
CA GLY A 40 9.38 -3.29 17.26
C GLY A 40 10.31 -4.43 17.70
N LYS A 41 10.40 -5.50 16.92
CA LYS A 41 11.29 -6.65 17.15
C LYS A 41 12.33 -6.78 16.05
N SER A 42 13.42 -7.49 16.34
CA SER A 42 14.34 -7.91 15.29
C SER A 42 13.63 -8.86 14.30
N ILE A 43 14.16 -8.97 13.08
CA ILE A 43 13.60 -9.91 12.08
C ILE A 43 13.67 -11.35 12.60
N MET A 44 14.73 -11.74 13.32
CA MET A 44 14.90 -13.10 13.85
C MET A 44 13.91 -13.45 14.97
N ASP A 45 13.38 -12.44 15.68
CA ASP A 45 12.45 -12.61 16.79
C ASP A 45 10.99 -12.31 16.40
N SER A 46 10.75 -12.05 15.12
CA SER A 46 9.41 -11.74 14.57
C SER A 46 8.73 -13.00 14.07
N SER A 47 7.40 -13.07 14.19
CA SER A 47 6.64 -14.14 13.57
C SER A 47 6.59 -13.95 12.06
N ASP A 48 6.50 -15.05 11.30
CA ASP A 48 6.39 -15.04 9.85
C ASP A 48 5.26 -14.11 9.36
N GLU A 49 4.10 -14.14 10.02
CA GLU A 49 2.96 -13.26 9.73
C GLU A 49 3.33 -11.77 9.83
N LYS A 50 4.12 -11.38 10.85
CA LYS A 50 4.54 -9.98 11.03
C LYS A 50 5.57 -9.58 10.00
N ILE A 51 6.49 -10.48 9.66
CA ILE A 51 7.48 -10.26 8.61
C ILE A 51 6.75 -10.06 7.27
N GLN A 52 5.83 -10.97 6.94
CA GLN A 52 5.03 -10.92 5.74
C GLN A 52 4.22 -9.62 5.66
N LYS A 53 3.45 -9.28 6.70
CA LYS A 53 2.66 -8.04 6.71
C LYS A 53 3.54 -6.80 6.55
N THR A 54 4.74 -6.79 7.15
CA THR A 54 5.70 -5.69 6.99
C THR A 54 6.15 -5.55 5.55
N LEU A 55 6.50 -6.67 4.89
CA LEU A 55 6.91 -6.65 3.47
C LEU A 55 5.74 -6.28 2.55
N GLU A 56 4.54 -6.78 2.83
CA GLU A 56 3.33 -6.45 2.07
C GLU A 56 3.05 -4.95 2.10
N VAL A 57 3.05 -4.32 3.28
CA VAL A 57 2.74 -2.90 3.43
C VAL A 57 3.92 -2.00 3.04
N ASN A 58 5.13 -2.28 3.53
CA ASN A 58 6.23 -1.31 3.44
C ASN A 58 7.05 -1.44 2.14
N ALA A 59 6.87 -2.52 1.38
CA ALA A 59 7.62 -2.76 0.15
C ALA A 59 6.69 -3.09 -1.03
N LEU A 60 5.96 -4.21 -0.97
CA LEU A 60 5.14 -4.67 -2.10
C LEU A 60 4.08 -3.64 -2.50
N SER A 61 3.40 -3.04 -1.52
CA SER A 61 2.37 -2.03 -1.79
C SER A 61 2.92 -0.83 -2.57
N HIS A 62 4.14 -0.38 -2.28
CA HIS A 62 4.74 0.77 -2.97
C HIS A 62 4.97 0.49 -4.45
N PHE A 63 5.36 -0.75 -4.80
CA PHE A 63 5.45 -1.18 -6.20
C PHE A 63 4.07 -1.23 -6.85
N PHE A 64 3.07 -1.81 -6.18
CA PHE A 64 1.72 -1.93 -6.72
C PHE A 64 1.07 -0.57 -6.98
N VAL A 65 1.14 0.35 -6.02
CA VAL A 65 0.56 1.70 -6.18
C VAL A 65 1.27 2.45 -7.32
N SER A 66 2.60 2.32 -7.43
CA SER A 66 3.37 2.97 -8.52
C SER A 66 3.00 2.44 -9.91
N CYS A 67 2.65 1.15 -10.03
CA CYS A 67 2.22 0.54 -11.29
C CYS A 67 0.77 0.86 -11.69
N THR A 68 0.03 1.62 -10.88
CA THR A 68 -1.41 1.92 -11.10
C THR A 68 -1.70 3.37 -11.45
N GLN A 69 -0.67 4.19 -11.68
CA GLN A 69 -0.80 5.58 -12.15
C GLN A 69 -1.13 5.61 -13.65
#